data_AF-A0A1G1ZX97-F1
#
_entry.id   AF-A0A1G1ZX97-F1
#
_cell.length_a   1.000
_cell.length_b   1.000
_cell.length_c   1.000
_cell.angle_alpha   90.00
_cell.angle_beta   90.00
_cell.angle_gamma   90.00
#
_symmetry.space_group_name_H-M   'P 1'
#
loop_
_entity.id
_entity.type
_entity.pdbx_description
1 polymer ?
#
loop_
_entity_poly.entity_id
_entity_poly.type
_entity_poly.pdbx_seq_one_letter_code
_entity_poly.pdbx_strand_id
1 'polypeptide(L)'
;MRGVLVVNVRRMDDQGQEAESKVERALFFLKEHKFISRYINAKKNGELDNEGIDYLIILKTGMACLLQVKSSRSSLSRHKKKYPDTPYIIVEPRDCSIKLIEKRIVGIIRKALRTTFISCR
;
A
#
# COMPACT_ATOMS: atom_id res chain seq x y z
N MET A 1 -11.79 31.38 -22.56
CA MET A 1 -11.42 30.16 -23.29
C MET A 1 -11.16 29.05 -22.27
N ARG A 2 -12.02 28.04 -22.21
CA ARG A 2 -11.89 26.92 -21.26
C ARG A 2 -10.95 25.89 -21.88
N GLY A 3 -9.73 25.78 -21.36
CA GLY A 3 -8.78 24.75 -21.76
C GLY A 3 -9.28 23.39 -21.28
N VAL A 4 -9.64 22.53 -22.22
CA VAL A 4 -9.90 21.11 -21.96
C VAL A 4 -8.56 20.44 -21.75
N LEU A 5 -8.27 20.03 -20.51
CA LEU A 5 -7.12 19.21 -20.20
C LEU A 5 -7.39 17.80 -20.73
N VAL A 6 -6.92 17.52 -21.95
CA VAL A 6 -6.92 16.17 -22.51
C VAL A 6 -5.79 15.40 -21.85
N VAL A 7 -6.12 14.63 -20.81
CA VAL A 7 -5.18 13.68 -20.22
C VAL A 7 -5.18 12.44 -21.09
N ASN A 8 -4.08 12.22 -21.82
CA ASN A 8 -3.82 11.00 -22.56
C ASN A 8 -3.77 9.80 -21.59
N VAL A 9 -4.90 9.11 -21.42
CA VAL A 9 -4.99 7.89 -20.61
C VAL A 9 -4.38 6.74 -21.40
N ARG A 10 -3.08 6.51 -21.19
CA ARG A 10 -2.45 5.23 -21.53
C ARG A 10 -3.08 4.16 -20.63
N ARG A 11 -3.61 3.09 -21.23
CA ARG A 11 -4.19 1.91 -20.55
C ARG A 11 -3.14 1.22 -19.66
N MET A 12 -2.87 1.76 -18.47
CA MET A 12 -2.18 1.08 -17.38
C MET A 12 -3.26 0.46 -16.50
N ASP A 13 -3.26 -0.88 -16.41
CA ASP A 13 -4.18 -1.77 -15.69
C ASP A 13 -5.14 -1.07 -14.69
N ASP A 14 -6.37 -0.80 -15.13
CA ASP A 14 -7.42 -0.13 -14.36
C ASP A 14 -7.62 -0.78 -12.97
N GLN A 15 -7.38 -2.10 -12.87
CA GLN A 15 -7.52 -2.85 -11.61
C GLN A 15 -6.39 -2.55 -10.62
N GLY A 16 -5.17 -2.31 -11.10
CA GLY A 16 -4.04 -1.95 -10.25
C GLY A 16 -4.25 -0.56 -9.65
N GLN A 17 -4.64 0.40 -10.48
CA GLN A 17 -4.95 1.76 -10.04
C GLN A 17 -6.14 1.81 -9.07
N GLU A 18 -7.20 1.02 -9.33
CA GLU A 18 -8.34 0.92 -8.43
C GLU A 18 -7.93 0.36 -7.06
N ALA A 19 -7.11 -0.70 -7.04
CA ALA A 19 -6.59 -1.30 -5.82
C ALA A 19 -5.76 -0.31 -5.00
N GLU A 20 -4.84 0.41 -5.63
CA GLU A 20 -4.04 1.47 -4.99
C GLU A 20 -4.92 2.60 -4.45
N SER A 21 -5.92 3.06 -5.22
CA SER A 21 -6.85 4.09 -4.78
C SER A 21 -7.65 3.67 -3.53
N LYS A 22 -8.09 2.41 -3.46
CA LYS A 22 -8.77 1.87 -2.27
C LYS A 22 -7.85 1.82 -1.06
N VAL A 23 -6.58 1.44 -1.24
CA VAL A 23 -5.57 1.43 -0.17
C VAL A 23 -5.27 2.85 0.29
N GLU A 24 -5.11 3.80 -0.63
CA GLU A 24 -4.87 5.20 -0.30
C GLU A 24 -6.03 5.79 0.52
N ARG A 25 -7.29 5.52 0.16
CA ARG A 25 -8.44 5.93 0.97
C ARG A 25 -8.43 5.30 2.36
N ALA A 26 -8.06 4.03 2.49
CA ALA A 26 -7.92 3.38 3.80
C ALA A 26 -6.80 4.03 4.64
N LEU A 27 -5.65 4.33 4.04
CA LEU A 27 -4.53 5.00 4.71
C LEU A 27 -4.90 6.43 5.14
N PHE A 28 -5.67 7.15 4.32
CA PHE A 28 -6.23 8.44 4.67
C PHE A 28 -7.09 8.34 5.95
N PHE A 29 -8.04 7.41 6.01
CA PHE A 29 -8.85 7.23 7.23
C PHE A 29 -8.03 6.82 8.45
N LEU A 30 -7.03 5.96 8.29
CA LEU A 30 -6.12 5.58 9.37
C LEU A 30 -5.29 6.78 9.89
N LYS A 31 -4.95 7.72 9.01
CA LYS A 31 -4.29 8.99 9.38
C LYS A 31 -5.25 9.91 10.12
N GLU A 32 -6.46 10.13 9.59
CA GLU A 32 -7.47 10.99 10.20
C GLU A 32 -7.90 10.49 11.59
N HIS A 33 -8.03 9.17 11.75
CA HIS A 33 -8.29 8.53 13.04
C HIS A 33 -7.06 8.45 13.95
N LYS A 34 -5.94 9.05 13.55
CA LYS A 34 -4.68 9.12 14.30
C LYS A 34 -4.12 7.73 14.65
N PHE A 35 -4.35 6.71 13.83
CA PHE A 35 -3.74 5.39 13.97
C PHE A 35 -2.31 5.39 13.40
N ILE A 36 -2.12 6.06 12.26
CA ILE A 36 -0.80 6.34 11.67
C ILE A 36 -0.53 7.85 11.75
N SER A 37 0.74 8.25 11.61
CA SER A 37 1.13 9.66 11.54
C SER A 37 0.99 10.20 10.13
N ARG A 38 1.55 9.48 9.14
CA ARG A 38 1.49 9.81 7.72
C ARG A 38 1.83 8.58 6.89
N TYR A 39 1.65 8.68 5.57
CA TYR A 39 2.11 7.69 4.61
C TYR A 39 2.76 8.40 3.42
N ILE A 40 3.68 7.71 2.75
CA ILE A 40 4.38 8.17 1.56
C ILE A 40 4.11 7.14 0.46
N ASN A 41 3.65 7.61 -0.70
CA ASN A 41 3.50 6.79 -1.90
C ASN A 41 4.84 6.72 -2.65
N ALA A 42 5.18 5.54 -3.15
CA ALA A 42 6.40 5.32 -3.90
C ALA A 42 6.33 6.00 -5.27
N LYS A 43 7.34 6.82 -5.58
CA LYS A 43 7.49 7.38 -6.92
C LYS A 43 7.91 6.28 -7.88
N LYS A 44 7.31 6.26 -9.06
CA LYS A 44 7.71 5.37 -10.16
C LYS A 44 9.22 5.49 -10.43
N ASN A 45 9.89 4.36 -10.49
CA ASN A 45 11.36 4.22 -10.62
C ASN A 45 12.17 4.84 -9.47
N GLY A 46 11.52 5.23 -8.37
CA GLY A 46 12.19 5.69 -7.16
C GLY A 46 12.70 4.52 -6.31
N GLU A 47 13.42 4.83 -5.23
CA GLU A 47 14.01 3.82 -4.34
C GLU A 47 12.99 2.79 -3.84
N LEU A 48 11.85 3.24 -3.32
CA LEU A 48 10.79 2.37 -2.82
C LEU A 48 10.19 1.47 -3.92
N ASP A 49 9.96 2.00 -5.11
CA ASP A 49 9.40 1.22 -6.24
C ASP A 49 10.41 0.17 -6.74
N ASN A 50 11.70 0.52 -6.74
CA ASN A 50 12.78 -0.41 -7.08
C ASN A 50 12.91 -1.55 -6.05
N GLU A 51 12.55 -1.30 -4.80
CA GLU A 51 12.41 -2.30 -3.73
C GLU A 51 11.06 -3.02 -3.74
N GLY A 52 10.19 -2.71 -4.70
CA GLY A 52 8.87 -3.32 -4.81
C GLY A 52 7.99 -2.95 -3.61
N ILE A 53 7.93 -1.67 -3.29
CA ILE A 53 7.10 -1.12 -2.22
C ILE A 53 6.25 -0.01 -2.82
N ASP A 54 4.93 -0.07 -2.62
CA ASP A 54 4.02 0.99 -3.08
C ASP A 54 3.83 2.09 -2.02
N TYR A 55 3.87 1.73 -0.73
CA TYR A 55 3.66 2.67 0.37
C TYR A 55 4.63 2.45 1.54
N LEU A 56 5.13 3.57 2.09
CA LEU A 56 5.80 3.64 3.37
C LEU A 56 4.86 4.29 4.40
N ILE A 57 4.42 3.50 5.39
CA ILE A 57 3.49 3.93 6.43
C ILE A 57 4.28 4.34 7.67
N ILE A 58 4.17 5.60 8.09
CA ILE A 58 4.87 6.12 9.26
C ILE A 58 3.91 6.13 10.46
N LEU A 59 4.29 5.42 11.51
CA LEU A 59 3.54 5.30 12.75
C LEU A 59 3.85 6.48 13.68
N LYS A 60 2.96 6.70 14.65
CA LYS A 60 3.15 7.74 15.68
C LYS A 60 4.41 7.53 16.54
N THR A 61 4.88 6.30 16.65
CA THR A 61 6.12 5.95 17.37
C THR A 61 7.39 6.34 16.61
N GLY A 62 7.27 6.84 15.37
CA GLY A 62 8.41 7.09 14.47
C GLY A 62 8.86 5.86 13.68
N MET A 63 8.34 4.67 14.01
CA MET A 63 8.59 3.46 13.23
C MET A 63 7.88 3.52 11.87
N ALA A 64 8.43 2.83 10.88
CA ALA A 64 7.82 2.72 9.56
C ALA A 64 7.45 1.27 9.22
N CYS A 65 6.38 1.11 8.44
CA CYS A 65 5.95 -0.17 7.90
C CYS A 65 5.88 -0.07 6.37
N LEU A 66 6.51 -1.01 5.69
CA LEU A 66 6.44 -1.15 4.24
C LEU A 66 5.13 -1.84 3.85
N LEU A 67 4.56 -1.48 2.71
CA LEU A 67 3.35 -2.10 2.19
C LEU A 67 3.37 -2.15 0.66
N GLN A 68 3.31 -3.35 0.10
CA GLN A 68 3.01 -3.59 -1.30
C GLN A 68 1.51 -3.85 -1.52
N VAL A 69 0.94 -3.27 -2.56
CA VAL A 69 -0.42 -3.53 -3.05
C VAL A 69 -0.36 -4.42 -4.28
N LYS A 70 -1.28 -5.40 -4.33
CA LYS A 70 -1.53 -6.22 -5.52
C LYS A 70 -3.03 -6.40 -5.73
N SER A 71 -3.45 -6.36 -6.99
CA SER A 71 -4.85 -6.59 -7.39
C SER A 71 -5.21 -8.07 -7.55
N SER A 72 -4.22 -8.97 -7.56
CA SER A 72 -4.45 -10.41 -7.76
C SER A 72 -3.38 -11.30 -7.11
N ARG A 73 -3.72 -12.57 -6.91
CA ARG A 73 -2.79 -13.59 -6.41
C ARG A 73 -1.66 -13.90 -7.40
N SER A 74 -1.94 -13.86 -8.70
CA SER A 74 -0.95 -14.12 -9.75
C SER A 74 0.11 -13.01 -9.82
N SER A 75 -0.29 -11.75 -9.69
CA SER A 75 0.66 -10.63 -9.62
C SER A 75 1.47 -10.66 -8.31
N LEU A 76 0.83 -11.03 -7.20
CA LEU A 76 1.53 -11.26 -5.93
C LEU A 76 2.56 -12.39 -6.03
N SER A 77 2.21 -13.54 -6.59
CA SER A 77 3.12 -14.68 -6.70
C SER A 77 4.41 -14.31 -7.43
N ARG A 78 4.31 -13.55 -8.54
CA ARG A 78 5.47 -13.01 -9.25
C ARG A 78 6.29 -12.04 -8.39
N HIS A 79 5.62 -11.18 -7.64
CA HIS A 79 6.27 -10.23 -6.75
C HIS A 79 7.05 -10.92 -5.62
N LYS A 80 6.46 -11.93 -4.96
CA LYS A 80 7.13 -12.68 -3.87
C LYS A 80 8.36 -13.45 -4.33
N LYS A 81 8.50 -13.77 -5.62
CA LYS A 81 9.74 -14.36 -6.16
C LYS A 81 10.91 -13.38 -6.14
N LYS A 82 10.64 -12.08 -6.30
CA LYS A 82 11.66 -11.02 -6.32
C LYS A 82 11.85 -10.35 -4.95
N TYR A 83 10.75 -10.20 -4.21
CA TYR A 83 10.70 -9.54 -2.91
C TYR A 83 9.95 -10.44 -1.90
N PRO A 84 10.61 -11.47 -1.35
CA PRO A 84 9.95 -12.49 -0.54
C PRO A 84 9.44 -11.96 0.81
N ASP A 85 10.15 -10.97 1.39
CA ASP A 85 9.91 -10.47 2.74
C ASP A 85 9.04 -9.21 2.79
N THR A 86 8.74 -8.60 1.64
CA THR A 86 7.94 -7.37 1.59
C THR A 86 6.50 -7.65 2.04
N PRO A 87 6.00 -6.97 3.09
CA PRO A 87 4.62 -7.09 3.51
C PRO A 87 3.67 -6.63 2.41
N TYR A 88 2.57 -7.34 2.22
CA TYR A 88 1.64 -7.06 1.12
C TYR A 88 0.18 -7.08 1.56
N ILE A 89 -0.65 -6.38 0.78
CA ILE A 89 -2.10 -6.48 0.79
C ILE A 89 -2.59 -6.82 -0.62
N ILE A 90 -3.53 -7.78 -0.71
CA ILE A 90 -4.24 -8.08 -1.96
C ILE A 90 -5.59 -7.35 -1.91
N VAL A 91 -5.87 -6.45 -2.84
CA VAL A 91 -7.17 -5.80 -2.95
C VAL A 91 -7.79 -6.23 -4.28
N GLU A 92 -8.72 -7.18 -4.23
CA GLU A 92 -9.39 -7.66 -5.44
C GLU A 92 -10.46 -6.65 -5.88
N PRO A 93 -10.86 -6.60 -7.17
CA PRO A 93 -11.87 -5.64 -7.65
C PRO A 93 -13.19 -5.68 -6.84
N ARG A 94 -13.59 -6.88 -6.42
CA ARG A 94 -14.78 -7.12 -5.59
C ARG A 94 -14.66 -6.65 -4.13
N ASP A 95 -13.47 -6.26 -3.68
CA ASP A 95 -13.27 -5.71 -2.35
C ASP A 95 -13.82 -4.27 -2.32
N CYS A 96 -15.07 -4.11 -1.90
CA CYS A 96 -15.75 -2.81 -1.84
C CYS A 96 -15.59 -2.11 -0.48
N SER A 97 -15.21 -2.83 0.58
CA SER A 97 -15.20 -2.29 1.95
C SER A 97 -13.84 -1.68 2.32
N ILE A 98 -13.76 -0.35 2.31
CA ILE A 98 -12.58 0.38 2.78
C ILE A 98 -12.24 0.02 4.25
N LYS A 99 -13.26 -0.15 5.10
CA LYS A 99 -13.08 -0.55 6.50
C LYS A 99 -12.44 -1.94 6.65
N LEU A 100 -12.72 -2.86 5.73
CA LEU A 100 -12.04 -4.17 5.71
C LEU A 100 -10.56 -4.01 5.31
N ILE A 101 -10.27 -3.16 4.33
CA ILE A 101 -8.91 -2.84 3.90
C ILE A 101 -8.13 -2.19 5.07
N GLU A 102 -8.72 -1.23 5.77
CA GLU A 102 -8.15 -0.63 6.99
C GLU A 102 -7.78 -1.70 8.03
N LYS A 103 -8.72 -2.60 8.37
CA LYS A 103 -8.46 -3.69 9.33
C LYS A 103 -7.30 -4.58 8.90
N ARG A 104 -7.17 -4.87 7.62
CA ARG A 104 -6.08 -5.69 7.06
C ARG A 104 -4.74 -4.97 7.14
N ILE A 105 -4.69 -3.68 6.79
CA ILE A 105 -3.50 -2.84 6.95
C ILE A 105 -3.07 -2.79 8.42
N VAL A 106 -4.01 -2.59 9.34
CA VAL A 106 -3.73 -2.62 10.79
C VAL A 106 -3.16 -3.97 11.24
N GLY A 107 -3.68 -5.08 10.71
CA GLY A 107 -3.15 -6.41 10.96
C GLY A 107 -1.69 -6.57 10.51
N ILE A 108 -1.35 -6.05 9.32
CA ILE A 108 0.01 -6.05 8.78
C ILE A 108 0.94 -5.23 9.68
N ILE A 109 0.54 -4.00 10.03
CA ILE A 109 1.31 -3.13 10.93
C ILE A 109 1.59 -3.83 12.26
N ARG A 110 0.57 -4.43 12.89
CA ARG A 110 0.72 -5.14 14.17
C ARG A 110 1.69 -6.32 14.07
N LYS A 111 1.67 -7.06 12.96
CA LYS A 111 2.59 -8.18 12.72
C LYS A 111 4.03 -7.68 12.53
N ALA A 112 4.22 -6.60 11.77
CA ALA A 112 5.52 -5.99 11.56
C ALA A 112 6.13 -5.54 12.90
N LEU A 113 5.36 -4.82 13.72
CA LEU A 113 5.79 -4.38 15.05
C LEU A 113 6.23 -5.56 15.93
N ARG A 114 5.43 -6.64 16.01
CA ARG A 114 5.77 -7.82 16.82
C ARG A 114 7.10 -8.47 16.38
N THR A 115 7.37 -8.52 15.09
CA THR A 115 8.58 -9.14 14.55
C THR A 115 9.82 -8.31 14.91
N THR A 116 9.73 -6.97 14.83
CA THR A 116 10.81 -6.07 15.25
C THR A 116 11.13 -6.20 16.73
N PHE A 117 10.13 -6.36 17.60
CA PHE A 117 10.35 -6.53 19.04
C PHE A 117 11.01 -7.86 19.42
N ILE A 118 10.87 -8.91 18.61
CA ILE A 118 11.50 -10.21 18.87
C ILE A 118 12.97 -10.21 18.43
N SER A 119 13.31 -9.49 17.36
CA SER A 119 14.69 -9.47 16.81
C SER A 119 15.68 -8.62 17.63
N CYS A 120 15.21 -7.82 18.60
CA CYS A 120 16.05 -6.98 19.47
C CYS A 120 16.29 -7.59 20.86
N ARG A 121 16.05 -8.89 21.04
CA ARG A 121 16.42 -9.66 22.23
C ARG A 121 17.47 -10.69 21.87
#